data_AF-A0A4R1AZJ2-F1
#
_entry.id   AF-A0A4R1AZJ2-F1
#
_cell.length_a   1.000
_cell.length_b   1.000
_cell.length_c   1.000
_cell.angle_alpha   90.00
_cell.angle_beta   90.00
_cell.angle_gamma   90.00
#
_symmetry.space_group_name_H-M   'P 1'
#
loop_
_entity.id
_entity.type
_entity.pdbx_description
1 polymer ?
#
loop_
_entity_poly.entity_id
_entity_poly.type
_entity_poly.pdbx_seq_one_letter_code
_entity_poly.pdbx_strand_id
1 'polypeptide(L)' 'MSEPRQPGNQSLPDFNELNDRIIAERRTSGPRLEIKTNLDPKDSTIDNPYLQNKNNTDLKSFRAYFEE' A
#
# COMPACT_ATOMS: atom_id res chain seq x y z
N MET A 1 23.51 -31.78 0.97
CA MET A 1 22.28 -31.91 0.18
C MET A 1 21.87 -30.50 -0.21
N SER A 2 22.04 -30.14 -1.48
CA SER A 2 21.60 -28.84 -2.00
C SER A 2 20.08 -28.85 -2.18
N GLU A 3 19.40 -27.81 -1.71
CA GLU A 3 17.96 -27.64 -1.93
C GLU A 3 17.64 -27.58 -3.42
N PRO A 4 16.48 -28.10 -3.87
CA PRO A 4 16.07 -28.01 -5.27
C PRO A 4 15.94 -26.54 -5.68
N ARG A 5 16.46 -26.19 -6.87
CA ARG A 5 16.56 -24.80 -7.34
C ARG A 5 15.22 -24.09 -7.54
N GLN A 6 14.10 -24.83 -7.49
CA GLN A 6 12.74 -24.32 -7.58
C GLN A 6 11.84 -25.14 -6.64
N PRO A 7 11.83 -24.84 -5.33
CA PRO A 7 10.89 -25.45 -4.41
C PRO A 7 9.54 -24.73 -4.58
N GLY A 8 8.69 -25.23 -5.47
CA GLY A 8 7.38 -24.63 -5.77
C GLY A 8 6.47 -25.50 -6.64
N ASN A 9 5.16 -25.25 -6.60
CA ASN A 9 4.18 -25.96 -7.42
C ASN A 9 4.18 -25.43 -8.87
N GLN A 10 4.43 -26.30 -9.86
CA GLN A 10 4.47 -25.97 -11.29
C GLN A 10 3.13 -25.49 -11.87
N SER A 11 2.02 -25.73 -11.17
CA SER A 11 0.70 -25.31 -11.61
C SER A 11 0.28 -23.92 -11.13
N LEU A 12 1.14 -23.24 -10.36
CA LEU A 12 0.88 -21.87 -9.92
C LEU A 12 1.29 -20.88 -11.03
N PRO A 13 0.53 -19.79 -11.24
CA PRO A 13 0.93 -18.75 -12.17
C PRO A 13 2.27 -18.14 -11.75
N ASP A 14 3.17 -17.99 -12.72
CA ASP A 14 4.43 -17.28 -12.53
C ASP A 14 4.18 -15.78 -12.72
N PHE A 15 4.29 -15.00 -11.65
CA PHE A 15 4.02 -13.56 -11.67
C PHE A 15 5.33 -12.80 -11.87
N ASN A 16 5.81 -12.76 -13.11
CA ASN A 16 7.07 -12.09 -13.47
C ASN A 16 6.90 -10.57 -13.53
N GLU A 17 5.74 -10.11 -13.99
CA GLU A 17 5.41 -8.70 -14.14
C GLU A 17 4.23 -8.30 -13.25
N LEU A 18 4.14 -7.00 -12.92
CA LEU A 18 3.07 -6.46 -12.08
C LEU A 18 1.68 -6.75 -12.69
N ASN A 19 1.59 -6.73 -14.03
CA ASN A 19 0.36 -6.93 -14.78
C ASN A 19 -0.08 -8.39 -14.85
N ASP A 20 0.82 -9.34 -14.55
CA ASP A 20 0.46 -10.76 -14.44
C ASP A 20 -0.44 -11.01 -13.22
N ARG A 21 -0.44 -10.06 -12.27
CA ARG A 21 -1.29 -10.09 -11.09
C ARG A 21 -2.63 -9.46 -11.44
N ILE A 22 -3.71 -10.18 -11.15
CA ILE A 22 -5.04 -9.58 -11.06
C ILE A 22 -5.05 -8.71 -9.80
N ILE A 23 -4.68 -7.44 -9.94
CA ILE A 23 -4.87 -6.43 -8.90
C ILE A 23 -6.32 -6.00 -9.02
N ALA A 24 -7.19 -6.51 -8.15
CA ALA A 24 -8.55 -5.97 -8.07
C ALA A 24 -8.43 -4.46 -7.84
N GLU A 25 -9.02 -3.66 -8.72
CA GLU A 25 -9.10 -2.23 -8.50
C GLU A 25 -9.70 -2.00 -7.12
N ARG A 26 -9.06 -1.15 -6.31
CA ARG A 26 -9.67 -0.73 -5.04
C ARG A 26 -11.08 -0.27 -5.38
N ARG A 27 -12.09 -0.84 -4.71
CA ARG A 27 -13.42 -0.25 -4.72
C ARG A 27 -13.29 1.11 -4.06
N THR A 28 -13.14 2.15 -4.88
CA THR A 28 -13.08 3.56 -4.45
C THR A 28 -14.45 4.04 -3.96
N SER A 29 -15.51 3.24 -4.17
CA SER A 29 -16.85 3.51 -3.69
C SER A 29 -17.38 2.39 -2.77
N GLY A 30 -17.90 2.79 -1.61
CA GLY A 30 -18.52 1.92 -0.62
C GLY A 30 -18.23 2.35 0.82
N PRO A 31 -19.04 1.89 1.81
CA PRO A 31 -18.76 2.16 3.22
C PRO A 31 -17.45 1.48 3.65
N ARG A 32 -16.60 2.23 4.36
CA ARG A 32 -15.33 1.76 4.93
C ARG A 32 -15.42 1.84 6.46
N LEU A 33 -14.98 0.80 7.16
CA LEU A 33 -14.84 0.83 8.62
C LEU A 33 -13.44 1.32 8.97
N GLU A 34 -13.34 2.43 9.68
CA GLU A 34 -12.09 3.01 10.16
C GLU A 34 -12.10 3.05 11.69
N ILE A 35 -11.13 2.39 12.34
CA ILE A 35 -11.01 2.37 13.80
C ILE A 35 -9.82 3.24 14.17
N LYS A 36 -10.09 4.40 14.77
CA LYS A 36 -9.07 5.33 15.26
C LYS A 36 -8.97 5.28 16.78
N THR A 37 -7.75 5.39 17.28
CA THR A 37 -7.45 5.48 18.71
C THR A 37 -7.05 6.90 19.10
N ASN A 38 -6.99 7.17 20.41
CA ASN A 38 -6.46 8.42 20.95
C ASN A 38 -4.93 8.54 20.78
N LEU A 39 -4.25 7.45 20.44
CA LEU A 39 -2.80 7.43 20.18
C LEU A 39 -2.47 7.67 18.70
N ASP A 40 -3.47 7.61 17.82
CA ASP A 40 -3.25 7.81 16.40
C ASP A 40 -2.94 9.29 16.12
N PRO A 41 -2.01 9.58 15.21
CA PRO A 41 -1.73 10.95 14.79
C PRO A 41 -2.98 11.65 14.26
N LYS A 42 -3.14 12.93 14.61
CA LYS A 42 -4.30 13.73 14.19
C LYS A 42 -4.35 13.98 12.68
N ASP A 43 -3.20 13.96 12.02
CA ASP A 43 -3.08 14.19 10.60
C ASP A 43 -2.07 13.24 9.98
N SER A 44 -2.25 13.01 8.68
CA SER A 44 -1.41 12.12 7.86
C SER A 44 0.03 12.62 7.69
N THR A 45 0.39 13.80 8.19
CA THR A 45 1.71 14.44 8.02
C THR A 45 2.62 14.33 9.24
N ILE A 46 2.10 13.82 10.35
CA ILE A 46 2.84 13.52 11.58
C ILE A 46 3.29 12.06 11.53
N ASP A 47 4.59 11.82 11.74
CA ASP A 47 5.21 10.50 11.81
C ASP A 47 4.93 9.57 10.61
N ASN A 48 4.57 10.16 9.46
CA ASN A 48 4.29 9.42 8.26
C ASN A 48 5.58 9.18 7.46
N PRO A 49 6.04 7.92 7.30
CA PRO A 49 7.30 7.60 6.63
C PRO A 49 7.28 7.94 5.13
N TYR A 50 6.10 8.14 4.55
CA TYR A 50 5.93 8.52 3.15
C TYR A 50 6.06 10.03 2.91
N LEU A 51 6.04 10.86 3.97
CA LEU A 51 6.25 12.30 3.85
C LEU A 51 7.76 12.62 3.85
N GLN A 52 8.40 12.44 2.70
CA GLN A 52 9.82 12.74 2.53
C GLN A 52 10.04 14.23 2.27
N ASN A 53 10.78 14.89 3.18
CA ASN A 53 11.11 16.32 3.10
C ASN A 53 9.87 17.23 2.98
N LYS A 54 9.32 17.65 4.12
CA LYS A 54 8.12 18.52 4.24
C LYS A 54 8.13 19.77 3.34
N ASN A 55 9.30 20.22 2.90
CA ASN A 55 9.48 21.43 2.08
C ASN A 55 9.39 21.17 0.57
N ASN A 56 9.40 19.91 0.11
CA ASN A 56 9.45 19.55 -1.31
C ASN A 56 8.32 18.59 -1.73
N THR A 57 7.44 18.19 -0.79
CA THR A 57 6.24 17.41 -1.09
C THR A 57 5.04 18.33 -1.31
N ASP A 58 4.24 18.06 -2.35
CA ASP A 58 2.92 18.67 -2.46
C ASP A 58 2.00 18.14 -1.36
N LEU A 59 1.97 18.87 -0.24
CA LEU A 59 1.17 18.57 0.94
C LEU A 59 -0.32 18.44 0.65
N LYS A 60 -0.83 19.13 -0.38
CA LYS A 60 -2.26 19.09 -0.71
C LYS A 60 -2.62 17.74 -1.33
N SER A 61 -1.90 17.33 -2.38
CA SER A 61 -2.12 16.04 -3.03
C SER A 61 -1.81 14.87 -2.10
N PHE A 62 -0.80 15.02 -1.24
CA PHE A 62 -0.49 14.03 -0.22
C PHE A 62 -1.66 13.83 0.76
N ARG A 63 -2.17 14.90 1.36
CA ARG A 63 -3.33 14.80 2.27
C ARG A 63 -4.57 14.24 1.56
N ALA A 64 -4.82 14.67 0.33
CA ALA A 64 -5.96 14.19 -0.46
C ALA A 64 -5.92 12.66 -0.64
N TYR A 65 -4.74 12.06 -0.82
CA TYR A 65 -4.62 10.60 -0.97
C TYR A 65 -4.88 9.83 0.34
N PHE A 66 -4.47 10.38 1.49
CA PHE A 66 -4.57 9.68 2.78
C PHE A 66 -5.88 9.96 3.54
N GLU A 67 -6.57 11.06 3.23
CA GLU A 67 -7.74 11.54 3.98
C GLU A 67 -9.06 11.42 3.19
N GLU A 68 -9.06 10.71 2.05
CA GLU A 68 -10.22 10.45 1.16
C GLU A 68 -11.18 9.33 1.61
#